data_AF-A0A939D897-F1
#
_entry.id   AF-A0A939D897-F1
#
_cell.length_a   1.000
_cell.length_b   1.000
_cell.length_c   1.000
_cell.angle_alpha   90.00
_cell.angle_beta   90.00
_cell.angle_gamma   90.00
#
_symmetry.space_group_name_H-M   'P 1'
#
loop_
_entity.id
_entity.type
_entity.pdbx_description
1 polymer ?
#
loop_
_entity_poly.entity_id
_entity_poly.type
_entity_poly.pdbx_seq_one_letter_code
_entity_poly.pdbx_strand_id
1 'polypeptide(L)'
;MNYSNIDCVDSGTENCPCYLAETGDCLVCSRLQGKEYCDCLWKGVCIYNEYIQSGKRVNNPRKDFTARIVLKKQYLEDLYVIGLDVGRGFALKAAKPGTFVFVKSVGDELYYDAPISVMKADTDRGVIYLLVKSISIKTKLIAGEDEKLVVRGVYRSGLEGLSKIIGKFGRIQDHQKILVLAKGVGFAPAVNLLEWAGQETRIDFMIDVDKICKEIVWDYIKSDLNGEVHFIEFPSLYANQEGGIQRLVEESGYSVVVLLGSDYYIEEAKKLEWGDTVLVHSNNSHICCGEGICGACTRVDENGKVYKMCKCNLAQR
;
A
#
# COMPACT_ATOMS: atom_id res chain seq x y z
N MET A 1 14.90 -0.99 -16.96
CA MET A 1 13.82 -0.07 -16.54
C MET A 1 14.45 1.14 -15.89
N ASN A 2 14.42 2.29 -16.56
CA ASN A 2 14.97 3.56 -16.05
C ASN A 2 13.96 4.25 -15.13
N TYR A 3 14.20 4.26 -13.82
CA TYR A 3 13.39 4.99 -12.85
C TYR A 3 13.85 6.46 -12.78
N SER A 4 13.15 7.35 -13.49
CA SER A 4 13.61 8.73 -13.62
C SER A 4 13.40 9.58 -12.36
N ASN A 5 12.45 9.25 -11.48
CA ASN A 5 12.17 10.02 -10.26
C ASN A 5 11.76 9.13 -9.08
N ILE A 6 12.34 9.41 -7.90
CA ILE A 6 11.99 8.79 -6.62
C ILE A 6 10.93 9.66 -5.95
N ASP A 7 9.77 9.08 -5.62
CA ASP A 7 8.76 9.74 -4.80
C ASP A 7 8.82 9.22 -3.37
N CYS A 8 9.32 10.02 -2.43
CA CYS A 8 9.46 9.63 -1.03
C CYS A 8 8.10 9.71 -0.31
N VAL A 9 7.64 8.58 0.23
CA VAL A 9 6.28 8.44 0.80
C VAL A 9 6.10 9.16 2.14
N ASP A 10 7.20 9.51 2.81
CA ASP A 10 7.17 10.27 4.06
C ASP A 10 7.44 11.77 3.84
N SER A 11 7.87 12.18 2.64
CA SER A 11 8.10 13.61 2.33
C SER A 11 6.83 14.43 2.56
N GLY A 12 6.91 15.49 3.36
CA GLY A 12 5.75 16.32 3.72
C GLY A 12 4.80 15.69 4.75
N THR A 13 5.16 14.56 5.35
CA THR A 13 4.40 13.94 6.45
C THR A 13 5.03 14.24 7.82
N GLU A 14 4.31 13.92 8.89
CA GLU A 14 4.82 13.99 10.27
C GLU A 14 6.05 13.11 10.54
N ASN A 15 6.32 12.11 9.68
CA ASN A 15 7.45 11.19 9.84
C ASN A 15 8.73 11.70 9.12
N CYS A 16 8.70 12.92 8.59
CA CYS A 16 9.84 13.58 7.94
C CYS A 16 10.20 14.85 8.73
N PRO A 17 11.49 15.14 8.98
CA PRO A 17 12.69 14.34 8.65
C PRO A 17 12.77 13.00 9.39
N CYS A 18 13.34 11.97 8.74
CA CYS A 18 13.47 10.62 9.29
C CYS A 18 14.94 10.24 9.53
N TYR A 19 15.22 8.99 9.95
CA TYR A 19 16.59 8.48 10.14
C TYR A 19 17.51 8.71 8.93
N LEU A 20 16.98 8.62 7.70
CA LEU A 20 17.77 8.91 6.49
C LEU A 20 18.23 10.36 6.39
N ALA A 21 17.49 11.32 6.96
CA ALA A 21 17.94 12.70 7.04
C ALA A 21 19.09 12.87 8.03
N GLU A 22 19.10 12.07 9.11
CA GLU A 22 20.11 12.13 10.16
C GLU A 22 21.46 11.57 9.71
N THR A 23 21.45 10.49 8.93
CA THR A 23 22.66 9.81 8.44
C THR A 23 23.19 10.36 7.12
N GLY A 24 22.50 11.32 6.50
CA GLY A 24 22.85 11.87 5.19
C GLY A 24 22.38 11.03 4.00
N ASP A 25 21.54 10.02 4.23
CA ASP A 25 21.01 9.10 3.22
C ASP A 25 19.63 9.53 2.66
N CYS A 26 19.27 10.82 2.79
CA CYS A 26 17.93 11.29 2.40
C CYS A 26 17.66 10.99 0.93
N LEU A 27 16.53 10.35 0.61
CA LEU A 27 16.23 9.91 -0.76
C LEU A 27 16.00 11.05 -1.76
N VAL A 28 15.60 12.23 -1.28
CA VAL A 28 15.08 13.32 -2.13
C VAL A 28 15.66 14.69 -1.83
N CYS A 29 16.55 14.83 -0.83
CA CYS A 29 17.13 16.12 -0.45
C CYS A 29 18.66 16.12 -0.60
N SER A 30 19.15 16.71 -1.69
CA SER A 30 20.58 16.92 -1.98
C SER A 30 21.36 17.60 -0.85
N ARG A 31 20.77 18.60 -0.20
CA ARG A 31 21.41 19.30 0.93
C ARG A 31 21.66 18.37 2.11
N LEU A 32 20.74 17.44 2.40
CA LEU A 32 20.93 16.43 3.43
C LEU A 32 21.90 15.32 2.97
N GLN A 33 22.03 15.09 1.67
CA GLN A 33 23.07 14.23 1.08
C GLN A 33 24.47 14.89 1.06
N GLY A 34 24.63 16.09 1.65
CA GLY A 34 25.91 16.79 1.70
C GLY A 34 26.26 17.59 0.44
N LYS A 35 25.35 17.72 -0.54
CA LYS A 35 25.58 18.55 -1.72
C LYS A 35 25.38 20.03 -1.40
N GLU A 36 26.04 20.90 -2.16
CA GLU A 36 25.98 22.35 -1.95
C GLU A 36 24.72 23.01 -2.55
N TYR A 37 24.05 22.35 -3.49
CA TYR A 37 22.85 22.84 -4.16
C TYR A 37 21.57 22.15 -3.66
N CYS A 38 20.42 22.71 -4.05
CA CYS A 38 19.11 22.10 -3.84
C CYS A 38 18.51 21.71 -5.20
N ASP A 39 18.17 20.44 -5.35
CA ASP A 39 17.55 19.82 -6.54
C ASP A 39 16.29 19.01 -6.16
N CYS A 40 15.73 19.22 -4.97
CA CYS A 40 14.63 18.41 -4.48
C CYS A 40 13.31 18.71 -5.20
N LEU A 41 12.49 17.67 -5.37
CA LEU A 41 11.10 17.82 -5.78
C LEU A 41 10.30 18.35 -4.58
N TRP A 42 10.03 19.66 -4.57
CA TRP A 42 9.31 20.33 -3.48
C TRP A 42 7.91 19.72 -3.28
N LYS A 43 7.61 19.25 -2.07
CA LYS A 43 6.30 18.67 -1.69
C LYS A 43 5.56 19.52 -0.66
N GLY A 44 5.79 20.83 -0.66
CA GLY A 44 5.16 21.78 0.27
C GLY A 44 6.03 22.15 1.48
N VAL A 45 7.13 21.44 1.74
CA VAL A 45 8.03 21.70 2.87
C VAL A 45 9.50 21.49 2.51
N CYS A 46 10.38 22.29 3.11
CA CYS A 46 11.84 22.15 2.98
C CYS A 46 12.36 21.15 4.01
N ILE A 47 12.60 19.90 3.60
CA ILE A 47 13.08 18.84 4.51
C ILE A 47 14.36 19.24 5.23
N TYR A 48 15.29 19.89 4.53
CA TYR A 48 16.52 20.39 5.13
C TYR A 48 16.25 21.42 6.23
N ASN A 49 15.39 22.41 5.96
CA ASN A 49 15.05 23.43 6.94
C ASN A 49 14.33 22.83 8.15
N GLU A 50 13.36 21.94 7.94
CA GLU A 50 12.68 21.23 9.05
C GLU A 50 13.68 20.47 9.92
N TYR A 51 14.65 19.80 9.30
CA TYR A 51 15.69 19.09 10.04
C TYR A 51 16.61 20.02 10.84
N ILE A 52 17.02 21.16 10.29
CA ILE A 52 17.84 22.12 11.02
C ILE A 52 17.04 22.76 12.16
N GLN A 53 15.80 23.19 11.90
CA GLN A 53 14.94 23.85 12.89
C GLN A 53 14.48 22.90 14.00
N SER A 54 14.36 21.59 13.74
CA SER A 54 14.05 20.58 14.77
C SER A 54 15.23 20.28 15.71
N GLY A 55 16.39 20.90 15.47
CA GLY A 55 17.63 20.62 16.19
C GLY A 55 18.31 19.35 15.72
N LYS A 56 18.21 19.02 14.42
CA LYS A 56 18.80 17.82 13.79
C LYS A 56 18.27 16.52 14.39
N ARG A 57 16.95 16.41 14.57
CA ARG A 57 16.29 15.24 15.16
C ARG A 57 15.33 14.58 14.19
N VAL A 58 15.20 13.25 14.32
CA VAL A 58 14.16 12.45 13.69
C VAL A 58 12.79 12.87 14.21
N ASN A 59 11.86 13.13 13.30
CA ASN A 59 10.51 13.57 13.61
C ASN A 59 9.55 12.39 13.70
N ASN A 60 8.78 12.35 14.80
CA ASN A 60 7.73 11.38 15.08
C ASN A 60 8.07 9.93 14.62
N PRO A 61 9.12 9.31 15.19
CA PRO A 61 9.47 7.93 14.84
C PRO A 61 8.30 7.00 15.20
N ARG A 62 8.00 6.07 14.31
CA ARG A 62 6.92 5.09 14.54
C ARG A 62 7.33 4.16 15.68
N LYS A 63 6.44 4.04 16.67
CA LYS A 63 6.65 3.20 17.86
C LYS A 63 5.60 2.10 17.91
N ASP A 64 5.99 0.98 18.50
CA ASP A 64 5.08 -0.10 18.84
C ASP A 64 4.07 0.40 19.89
N PHE A 65 2.81 0.01 19.71
CA PHE A 65 1.78 0.13 20.72
C PHE A 65 0.86 -1.08 20.67
N THR A 66 0.19 -1.37 21.78
CA THR A 66 -0.76 -2.47 21.85
C THR A 66 -2.15 -1.99 21.44
N ALA A 67 -2.77 -2.70 20.50
CA ALA A 67 -4.13 -2.46 20.04
C ALA A 67 -5.02 -3.65 20.45
N ARG A 68 -6.23 -3.35 20.94
CA ARG A 68 -7.22 -4.38 21.30
C ARG A 68 -7.90 -4.91 20.05
N ILE A 69 -8.08 -6.22 19.97
CA ILE A 69 -8.90 -6.87 18.96
C ILE A 69 -10.37 -6.62 19.32
N VAL A 70 -11.08 -5.90 18.45
CA VAL A 70 -12.51 -5.59 18.59
C VAL A 70 -13.39 -6.44 17.69
N LEU A 71 -12.79 -7.06 16.68
CA LEU A 71 -13.44 -7.99 15.77
C LEU A 71 -12.42 -9.02 15.34
N LYS A 72 -12.83 -10.29 15.32
CA LYS A 72 -12.10 -11.36 14.62
C LYS A 72 -13.13 -12.23 13.93
N LYS A 73 -13.26 -12.08 12.62
CA LYS A 73 -14.17 -12.89 11.80
C LYS A 73 -13.34 -13.86 10.96
N GLN A 74 -13.61 -15.14 11.11
CA GLN A 74 -13.04 -16.18 10.29
C GLN A 74 -13.90 -16.41 9.05
N TYR A 75 -13.28 -16.50 7.88
CA TYR A 75 -13.94 -16.77 6.60
C TYR A 75 -13.58 -18.13 6.01
N LEU A 76 -12.35 -18.59 6.26
CA LEU A 76 -11.86 -19.93 5.92
C LEU A 76 -11.02 -20.43 7.10
N GLU A 77 -10.63 -21.70 7.09
CA GLU A 77 -9.76 -22.30 8.12
C GLU A 77 -8.51 -21.44 8.39
N ASP A 78 -7.92 -20.87 7.34
CA ASP A 78 -6.69 -20.08 7.40
C ASP A 78 -6.90 -18.59 7.08
N LEU A 79 -8.13 -18.06 7.03
CA LEU A 79 -8.42 -16.69 6.61
C LEU A 79 -9.27 -15.93 7.62
N TYR A 80 -8.75 -14.79 8.07
CA TYR A 80 -9.33 -13.99 9.14
C TYR A 80 -9.37 -12.51 8.76
N VAL A 81 -10.44 -11.82 9.13
CA VAL A 81 -10.43 -10.37 9.26
C VAL A 81 -10.34 -10.00 10.73
N ILE A 82 -9.30 -9.23 11.07
CA ILE A 82 -9.02 -8.76 12.42
C ILE A 82 -9.22 -7.24 12.46
N GLY A 83 -10.14 -6.78 13.30
CA GLY A 83 -10.37 -5.37 13.60
C GLY A 83 -9.62 -4.95 14.85
N LEU A 84 -8.81 -3.89 14.75
CA LEU A 84 -7.96 -3.38 15.83
C LEU A 84 -8.36 -1.96 16.22
N ASP A 85 -8.58 -1.74 17.51
CA ASP A 85 -8.80 -0.44 18.12
C ASP A 85 -7.47 0.31 18.23
N VAL A 86 -7.26 1.26 17.32
CA VAL A 86 -6.01 2.02 17.15
C VAL A 86 -6.20 3.52 17.44
N GLY A 87 -7.42 3.94 17.75
CA GLY A 87 -7.80 5.32 17.92
C GLY A 87 -7.96 6.10 16.61
N ARG A 88 -8.78 7.15 16.66
CA ARG A 88 -9.20 7.95 15.48
C ARG A 88 -8.03 8.53 14.69
N GLY A 89 -7.03 9.07 15.38
CA GLY A 89 -5.87 9.69 14.74
C GLY A 89 -5.04 8.71 13.92
N PHE A 90 -4.90 7.47 14.39
CA PHE A 90 -4.19 6.42 13.65
C PHE A 90 -5.06 5.91 12.49
N ALA A 91 -6.34 5.65 12.72
CA ALA A 91 -7.29 5.21 11.69
C ALA A 91 -7.37 6.21 10.52
N LEU A 92 -7.41 7.52 10.81
CA LEU A 92 -7.40 8.56 9.77
C LEU A 92 -6.14 8.51 8.90
N LYS A 93 -4.98 8.24 9.49
CA LYS A 93 -3.72 8.07 8.75
C LYS A 93 -3.72 6.78 7.94
N ALA A 94 -4.37 5.74 8.46
CA ALA A 94 -4.50 4.41 7.87
C ALA A 94 -5.48 4.35 6.69
N ALA A 95 -6.38 5.32 6.57
CA ALA A 95 -7.37 5.38 5.50
C ALA A 95 -6.76 5.60 4.10
N LYS A 96 -5.53 6.13 4.00
CA LYS A 96 -4.88 6.40 2.72
C LYS A 96 -4.57 5.09 1.96
N PRO A 97 -4.84 5.00 0.64
CA PRO A 97 -4.54 3.83 -0.17
C PRO A 97 -3.06 3.43 -0.10
N GLY A 98 -2.81 2.13 -0.09
CA GLY A 98 -1.46 1.57 0.02
C GLY A 98 -0.85 1.72 1.41
N THR A 99 -1.68 1.98 2.42
CA THR A 99 -1.23 1.94 3.80
C THR A 99 -1.09 0.50 4.29
N PHE A 100 -0.02 0.24 5.04
CA PHE A 100 0.19 -1.01 5.76
C PHE A 100 0.75 -0.73 7.16
N VAL A 101 0.67 -1.74 8.02
CA VAL A 101 1.18 -1.72 9.39
C VAL A 101 2.03 -2.96 9.63
N PHE A 102 2.99 -2.87 10.56
CA PHE A 102 3.59 -4.07 11.14
C PHE A 102 2.75 -4.54 12.31
N VAL A 103 2.56 -5.86 12.37
CA VAL A 103 1.79 -6.52 13.42
C VAL A 103 2.55 -7.74 13.92
N LYS A 104 2.47 -8.00 15.22
CA LYS A 104 2.96 -9.22 15.88
C LYS A 104 2.17 -9.51 17.16
N SER A 105 2.34 -10.70 17.69
CA SER A 105 1.80 -11.08 19.01
C SER A 105 2.45 -10.28 20.14
N VAL A 106 1.75 -10.21 21.27
CA VAL A 106 2.28 -9.52 22.46
C VAL A 106 3.42 -10.35 23.06
N GLY A 107 4.56 -9.71 23.30
CA GLY A 107 5.75 -10.37 23.86
C GLY A 107 6.70 -10.94 22.80
N ASP A 108 6.31 -10.96 21.53
CA ASP A 108 7.18 -11.40 20.45
C ASP A 108 8.32 -10.42 20.17
N GLU A 109 9.45 -10.98 19.73
CA GLU A 109 10.61 -10.23 19.27
C GLU A 109 10.34 -9.44 17.99
N LEU A 110 11.17 -8.42 17.71
CA LEU A 110 11.00 -7.54 16.54
C LEU A 110 11.04 -8.28 15.20
N TYR A 111 11.75 -9.41 15.09
CA TYR A 111 11.82 -10.16 13.85
C TYR A 111 10.54 -10.95 13.53
N TYR A 112 9.56 -11.02 14.44
CA TYR A 112 8.22 -11.56 14.18
C TYR A 112 7.27 -10.56 13.52
N ASP A 113 7.65 -9.28 13.42
CA ASP A 113 6.88 -8.25 12.72
C ASP A 113 6.49 -8.71 11.31
N ALA A 114 5.20 -8.65 11.00
CA ALA A 114 4.65 -8.92 9.68
C ALA A 114 4.03 -7.65 9.09
N PRO A 115 4.47 -7.19 7.90
CA PRO A 115 3.80 -6.09 7.21
C PRO A 115 2.49 -6.59 6.63
N ILE A 116 1.37 -5.96 7.02
CA ILE A 116 0.02 -6.33 6.58
C ILE A 116 -0.70 -5.06 6.09
N SER A 117 -1.24 -5.12 4.87
CA SER A 117 -2.04 -4.05 4.29
C SER A 117 -3.25 -3.75 5.15
N VAL A 118 -3.53 -2.46 5.35
CA VAL A 118 -4.80 -2.03 5.93
C VAL A 118 -5.88 -2.26 4.88
N MET A 119 -6.87 -3.10 5.20
CA MET A 119 -7.99 -3.37 4.31
C MET A 119 -9.04 -2.27 4.38
N LYS A 120 -9.34 -1.79 5.59
CA LYS A 120 -10.33 -0.76 5.85
C LYS A 120 -9.94 0.05 7.07
N ALA A 121 -10.31 1.32 7.10
CA ALA A 121 -10.12 2.19 8.26
C ALA A 121 -11.43 2.91 8.63
N ASP A 122 -12.07 2.45 9.70
CA ASP A 122 -13.21 3.13 10.30
C ASP A 122 -12.71 4.27 11.20
N THR A 123 -12.65 5.47 10.61
CA THR A 123 -12.10 6.65 11.29
C THR A 123 -12.97 7.16 12.44
N ASP A 124 -14.29 6.88 12.40
CA ASP A 124 -15.24 7.32 13.43
C ASP A 124 -15.09 6.48 14.70
N ARG A 125 -14.95 5.16 14.54
CA ARG A 125 -14.71 4.21 15.62
C ARG A 125 -13.24 4.12 16.02
N GLY A 126 -12.32 4.60 15.18
CA GLY A 126 -10.89 4.46 15.41
C GLY A 126 -10.38 3.04 15.23
N VAL A 127 -10.97 2.29 14.30
CA VAL A 127 -10.68 0.87 14.07
C VAL A 127 -10.07 0.67 12.69
N ILE A 128 -9.01 -0.12 12.59
CA ILE A 128 -8.50 -0.62 11.30
C ILE A 128 -8.80 -2.10 11.16
N TYR A 129 -9.02 -2.55 9.93
CA TYR A 129 -9.31 -3.94 9.61
C TYR A 129 -8.18 -4.49 8.75
N LEU A 130 -7.69 -5.67 9.13
CA LEU A 130 -6.61 -6.38 8.47
C LEU A 130 -7.14 -7.73 7.97
N LEU A 131 -6.83 -8.07 6.71
CA LEU A 131 -7.07 -9.40 6.17
C LEU A 131 -5.80 -10.25 6.33
N VAL A 132 -5.89 -11.30 7.14
CA VAL A 132 -4.74 -12.13 7.52
C VAL A 132 -4.98 -13.56 7.06
N LYS A 133 -4.03 -14.08 6.28
CA LYS A 133 -3.97 -15.49 5.93
C LYS A 133 -2.88 -16.21 6.74
N SER A 134 -3.27 -17.25 7.45
CA SER A 134 -2.43 -18.02 8.38
C SER A 134 -1.55 -19.05 7.65
N ILE A 135 -0.50 -18.55 6.98
CA ILE A 135 0.39 -19.35 6.11
C ILE A 135 1.72 -19.75 6.75
N SER A 136 2.26 -18.96 7.67
CA SER A 136 3.59 -19.16 8.24
C SER A 136 3.62 -18.75 9.71
N ILE A 137 4.75 -18.95 10.40
CA ILE A 137 4.85 -18.76 11.86
C ILE A 137 4.35 -17.39 12.31
N LYS A 138 4.73 -16.30 11.61
CA LYS A 138 4.30 -14.93 11.97
C LYS A 138 2.79 -14.76 11.88
N THR A 139 2.19 -15.16 10.75
CA THR A 139 0.75 -14.98 10.54
C THR A 139 -0.10 -15.98 11.32
N LYS A 140 0.45 -17.16 11.67
CA LYS A 140 -0.16 -18.11 12.60
C LYS A 140 -0.24 -17.56 14.02
N LEU A 141 0.84 -16.92 14.50
CA LEU A 141 0.83 -16.26 15.80
C LEU A 141 -0.19 -15.12 15.84
N ILE A 142 -0.16 -14.22 14.84
CA ILE A 142 -1.14 -13.14 14.71
C ILE A 142 -2.59 -13.66 14.65
N ALA A 143 -2.85 -14.70 13.86
CA ALA A 143 -4.17 -15.31 13.75
C ALA A 143 -4.58 -16.09 15.01
N GLY A 144 -3.64 -16.46 15.88
CA GLY A 144 -3.88 -17.13 17.15
C GLY A 144 -4.27 -16.18 18.29
N GLU A 145 -4.05 -14.87 18.14
CA GLU A 145 -4.39 -13.87 19.16
C GLU A 145 -5.87 -13.50 19.14
N ASP A 146 -6.47 -13.40 20.32
CA ASP A 146 -7.89 -13.06 20.47
C ASP A 146 -8.13 -11.73 21.21
N GLU A 147 -7.17 -11.28 22.03
CA GLU A 147 -7.35 -10.07 22.84
C GLU A 147 -6.65 -8.84 22.26
N LYS A 148 -5.36 -8.94 21.95
CA LYS A 148 -4.51 -7.79 21.62
C LYS A 148 -3.39 -8.17 20.66
N LEU A 149 -2.97 -7.20 19.86
CA LEU A 149 -1.79 -7.29 19.01
C LEU A 149 -0.90 -6.07 19.23
N VAL A 150 0.39 -6.21 18.95
CA VAL A 150 1.31 -5.07 18.85
C VAL A 150 1.28 -4.56 17.42
N VAL A 151 1.11 -3.24 17.27
CA VAL A 151 1.01 -2.56 15.99
C VAL A 151 2.08 -1.47 15.91
N ARG A 152 2.73 -1.36 14.75
CA ARG A 152 3.62 -0.25 14.40
C ARG A 152 3.27 0.30 13.03
N GLY A 153 3.14 1.62 12.92
CA GLY A 153 2.70 2.24 11.67
C GLY A 153 2.31 3.71 11.81
N VAL A 154 1.73 4.31 10.79
CA VAL A 154 1.39 3.71 9.47
C VAL A 154 2.50 3.90 8.43
N TYR A 155 2.65 2.93 7.52
CA TYR A 155 3.56 2.99 6.37
C TYR A 155 2.76 3.17 5.08
N ARG A 156 3.33 3.85 4.07
CA ARG A 156 2.56 4.39 2.92
C ARG A 156 3.11 3.99 1.54
N SER A 157 4.01 3.02 1.49
CA SER A 157 4.64 2.56 0.24
C SER A 157 3.98 1.29 -0.32
N GLY A 158 2.79 0.91 0.14
CA GLY A 158 2.16 -0.36 -0.23
C GLY A 158 1.61 -0.42 -1.66
N LEU A 159 1.43 0.73 -2.32
CA LEU A 159 1.02 0.83 -3.72
C LEU A 159 1.99 1.72 -4.50
N GLU A 160 2.57 1.19 -5.56
CA GLU A 160 3.37 1.93 -6.54
C GLU A 160 2.47 2.55 -7.61
N GLY A 161 2.87 3.68 -8.18
CA GLY A 161 2.07 4.42 -9.19
C GLY A 161 0.95 5.29 -8.62
N LEU A 162 0.62 5.16 -7.33
CA LEU A 162 -0.49 5.87 -6.69
C LEU A 162 -0.42 7.41 -6.82
N SER A 163 0.78 7.99 -6.84
CA SER A 163 0.96 9.45 -6.99
C SER A 163 0.56 9.99 -8.36
N LYS A 164 0.35 9.13 -9.36
CA LYS A 164 -0.16 9.52 -10.68
C LYS A 164 -1.68 9.72 -10.68
N ILE A 165 -2.40 9.09 -9.75
CA ILE A 165 -3.88 9.13 -9.70
C ILE A 165 -4.41 9.97 -8.55
N ILE A 166 -3.57 10.28 -7.56
CA ILE A 166 -3.90 11.19 -6.47
C ILE A 166 -3.69 12.64 -6.94
N GLY A 167 -4.76 13.43 -6.91
CA GLY A 167 -4.78 14.84 -7.27
C GLY A 167 -4.46 15.77 -6.10
N LYS A 168 -4.72 17.07 -6.33
CA LYS A 168 -4.58 18.13 -5.32
C LYS A 168 -5.44 17.77 -4.10
N PHE A 169 -4.92 18.01 -2.90
CA PHE A 169 -5.58 17.67 -1.62
C PHE A 169 -5.66 16.17 -1.29
N GLY A 170 -4.98 15.30 -2.04
CA GLY A 170 -4.85 13.88 -1.69
C GLY A 170 -6.02 12.99 -2.10
N ARG A 171 -7.00 13.52 -2.83
CA ARG A 171 -8.13 12.75 -3.38
C ARG A 171 -7.75 12.11 -4.71
N ILE A 172 -8.48 11.08 -5.12
CA ILE A 172 -8.38 10.58 -6.50
C ILE A 172 -8.80 11.72 -7.45
N GLN A 173 -8.10 11.85 -8.58
CA GLN A 173 -8.43 12.86 -9.59
C GLN A 173 -9.85 12.63 -10.13
N ASP A 174 -10.55 13.71 -10.47
CA ASP A 174 -11.93 13.62 -10.96
C ASP A 174 -11.99 12.84 -12.29
N HIS A 175 -13.14 12.21 -12.57
CA HIS A 175 -13.43 11.46 -13.81
C HIS A 175 -12.52 10.25 -14.08
N GLN A 176 -11.78 9.77 -13.09
CA GLN A 176 -11.02 8.52 -13.23
C GLN A 176 -11.99 7.33 -13.26
N LYS A 177 -11.83 6.46 -14.26
CA LYS A 177 -12.49 5.15 -14.33
C LYS A 177 -11.45 4.08 -14.01
N ILE A 178 -11.62 3.41 -12.88
CA ILE A 178 -10.60 2.53 -12.30
C ILE A 178 -11.02 1.07 -12.49
N LEU A 179 -10.13 0.26 -13.05
CA LEU A 179 -10.23 -1.20 -13.02
C LEU A 179 -9.31 -1.75 -11.94
N VAL A 180 -9.84 -2.53 -11.02
CA VAL A 180 -9.04 -3.26 -10.01
C VAL A 180 -9.00 -4.73 -10.38
N LEU A 181 -7.79 -5.24 -10.63
CA LEU A 181 -7.52 -6.66 -10.79
C LEU A 181 -6.92 -7.20 -9.49
N ALA A 182 -7.71 -7.94 -8.71
CA ALA A 182 -7.30 -8.45 -7.41
C ALA A 182 -7.29 -9.98 -7.38
N LYS A 183 -6.27 -10.58 -6.77
CA LYS A 183 -6.24 -12.02 -6.48
C LYS A 183 -5.94 -12.30 -5.01
N GLY A 184 -6.74 -13.18 -4.42
CA GLY A 184 -6.56 -13.62 -3.03
C GLY A 184 -6.51 -12.45 -2.04
N VAL A 185 -5.52 -12.47 -1.13
CA VAL A 185 -5.36 -11.39 -0.13
C VAL A 185 -4.96 -10.04 -0.73
N GLY A 186 -4.61 -9.98 -2.02
CA GLY A 186 -4.50 -8.72 -2.77
C GLY A 186 -5.80 -7.92 -2.79
N PHE A 187 -6.93 -8.55 -2.48
CA PHE A 187 -8.21 -7.88 -2.23
C PHE A 187 -8.14 -6.84 -1.09
N ALA A 188 -7.30 -7.03 -0.08
CA ALA A 188 -7.25 -6.14 1.09
C ALA A 188 -6.96 -4.67 0.73
N PRO A 189 -5.83 -4.32 0.07
CA PRO A 189 -5.59 -2.95 -0.35
C PRO A 189 -6.62 -2.41 -1.35
N ALA A 190 -7.38 -3.28 -2.04
CA ALA A 190 -8.44 -2.88 -2.96
C ALA A 190 -9.63 -2.23 -2.22
N VAL A 191 -10.03 -2.82 -1.09
CA VAL A 191 -11.08 -2.27 -0.22
C VAL A 191 -10.66 -0.90 0.32
N ASN A 192 -9.38 -0.73 0.69
CA ASN A 192 -8.89 0.54 1.20
C ASN A 192 -8.88 1.63 0.11
N LEU A 193 -8.55 1.26 -1.13
CA LEU A 193 -8.67 2.16 -2.28
C LEU A 193 -10.13 2.57 -2.53
N LEU A 194 -11.07 1.61 -2.49
CA LEU A 194 -12.50 1.85 -2.67
C LEU A 194 -13.03 2.88 -1.68
N GLU A 195 -12.74 2.71 -0.39
CA GLU A 195 -13.20 3.65 0.64
C GLU A 195 -12.62 5.05 0.46
N TRP A 196 -11.38 5.15 -0.03
CA TRP A 196 -10.71 6.43 -0.28
C TRP A 196 -11.24 7.15 -1.52
N ALA A 197 -11.57 6.40 -2.57
CA ALA A 197 -12.03 6.94 -3.85
C ALA A 197 -13.35 7.70 -3.76
N GLY A 198 -14.18 7.36 -2.77
CA GLY A 198 -15.51 7.92 -2.61
C GLY A 198 -16.51 7.36 -3.64
N GLN A 199 -17.79 7.72 -3.45
CA GLN A 199 -18.92 7.12 -4.18
C GLN A 199 -19.04 7.59 -5.64
N GLU A 200 -18.46 8.74 -5.98
CA GLU A 200 -18.56 9.31 -7.33
C GLU A 200 -17.54 8.67 -8.30
N THR A 201 -16.46 8.08 -7.79
CA THR A 201 -15.44 7.42 -8.60
C THR A 201 -15.96 6.07 -9.09
N ARG A 202 -15.96 5.85 -10.42
CA ARG A 202 -16.32 4.53 -10.96
C ARG A 202 -15.17 3.54 -10.76
N ILE A 203 -15.44 2.45 -10.03
CA ILE A 203 -14.47 1.39 -9.79
C ILE A 203 -15.10 0.04 -10.14
N ASP A 204 -14.57 -0.59 -11.18
CA ASP A 204 -14.93 -1.95 -11.56
C ASP A 204 -13.87 -2.92 -11.00
N PHE A 205 -14.31 -4.05 -10.45
CA PHE A 205 -13.48 -5.07 -9.83
C PHE A 205 -13.50 -6.35 -10.67
N MET A 206 -12.32 -6.93 -10.89
CA MET A 206 -12.17 -8.31 -11.32
C MET A 206 -11.38 -9.06 -10.26
N ILE A 207 -12.06 -9.98 -9.58
CA ILE A 207 -11.55 -10.65 -8.40
C ILE A 207 -11.41 -12.13 -8.65
N ASP A 208 -10.17 -12.61 -8.59
CA ASP A 208 -9.87 -14.03 -8.45
C ASP A 208 -9.85 -14.38 -6.96
N VAL A 209 -10.85 -15.14 -6.55
CA VAL A 209 -11.08 -15.51 -5.14
C VAL A 209 -10.21 -16.68 -4.67
N ASP A 210 -9.23 -17.14 -5.45
CA ASP A 210 -8.27 -18.13 -4.98
C ASP A 210 -7.62 -17.67 -3.67
N LYS A 211 -7.54 -18.58 -2.70
CA LYS A 211 -7.07 -18.34 -1.32
C LYS A 211 -7.97 -17.43 -0.46
N ILE A 212 -9.07 -16.90 -0.99
CA ILE A 212 -10.13 -16.21 -0.25
C ILE A 212 -11.51 -16.83 -0.57
N CYS A 213 -12.61 -16.15 -0.25
CA CYS A 213 -13.96 -16.58 -0.59
C CYS A 213 -14.83 -15.40 -1.07
N LYS A 214 -16.00 -15.69 -1.65
CA LYS A 214 -16.92 -14.63 -2.10
C LYS A 214 -17.56 -13.86 -0.93
N GLU A 215 -17.72 -14.50 0.23
CA GLU A 215 -18.34 -13.87 1.42
C GLU A 215 -17.56 -12.63 1.86
N ILE A 216 -16.23 -12.70 1.96
CA ILE A 216 -15.42 -11.53 2.34
C ILE A 216 -15.52 -10.40 1.32
N VAL A 217 -15.68 -10.72 0.03
CA VAL A 217 -15.84 -9.69 -1.01
C VAL A 217 -17.15 -8.93 -0.77
N TRP A 218 -18.24 -9.64 -0.52
CA TRP A 218 -19.55 -9.04 -0.30
C TRP A 218 -19.70 -8.33 1.06
N ASP A 219 -18.95 -8.74 2.07
CA ASP A 219 -18.93 -8.05 3.36
C ASP A 219 -18.24 -6.68 3.31
N TYR A 220 -17.34 -6.46 2.34
CA TYR A 220 -16.51 -5.24 2.27
C TYR A 220 -16.69 -4.39 1.00
N ILE A 221 -17.30 -4.93 -0.05
CA ILE A 221 -17.79 -4.13 -1.17
C ILE A 221 -19.26 -3.78 -0.90
N LYS A 222 -19.55 -2.48 -0.80
CA LYS A 222 -20.90 -2.00 -0.53
C LYS A 222 -21.82 -2.18 -1.74
N SER A 223 -23.12 -2.33 -1.48
CA SER A 223 -24.14 -2.47 -2.52
C SER A 223 -24.36 -1.19 -3.35
N ASP A 224 -23.95 -0.03 -2.84
CA ASP A 224 -24.01 1.26 -3.52
C ASP A 224 -22.76 1.56 -4.36
N LEU A 225 -21.91 0.55 -4.62
CA LEU A 225 -20.75 0.67 -5.50
C LEU A 225 -21.12 1.29 -6.85
N ASN A 226 -20.44 2.37 -7.21
CA ASN A 226 -20.43 2.89 -8.58
C ASN A 226 -19.47 2.05 -9.44
N GLY A 227 -19.96 0.94 -9.98
CA GLY A 227 -19.17 0.01 -10.79
C GLY A 227 -19.64 -1.43 -10.59
N GLU A 228 -18.89 -2.37 -11.14
CA GLU A 228 -19.27 -3.79 -11.16
C GLU A 228 -18.23 -4.68 -10.49
N VAL A 229 -18.67 -5.83 -9.96
CA VAL A 229 -17.79 -6.86 -9.40
C VAL A 229 -17.92 -8.13 -10.23
N HIS A 230 -16.81 -8.54 -10.84
CA HIS A 230 -16.71 -9.73 -11.66
C HIS A 230 -15.79 -10.74 -10.98
N PHE A 231 -16.27 -11.97 -10.78
CA PHE A 231 -15.41 -13.06 -10.32
C PHE A 231 -14.76 -13.73 -11.52
N ILE A 232 -13.43 -13.83 -11.51
CA ILE A 232 -12.63 -14.32 -12.62
C ILE A 232 -11.63 -15.38 -12.16
N GLU A 233 -11.05 -16.10 -13.12
CA GLU A 233 -9.81 -16.85 -12.91
C GLU A 233 -8.67 -16.09 -13.58
N PHE A 234 -7.68 -15.64 -12.82
CA PHE A 234 -6.61 -14.77 -13.32
C PHE A 234 -5.87 -15.34 -14.55
N PRO A 235 -5.57 -16.66 -14.64
CA PRO A 235 -4.97 -17.25 -15.84
C PRO A 235 -5.81 -17.07 -17.12
N SER A 236 -7.14 -17.02 -17.00
CA SER A 236 -8.05 -16.80 -18.13
C SER A 236 -7.87 -15.42 -18.78
N LEU A 237 -7.31 -14.44 -18.05
CA LEU A 237 -7.01 -13.11 -18.59
C LEU A 237 -5.96 -13.16 -19.71
N TYR A 238 -5.04 -14.15 -19.67
CA TYR A 238 -3.96 -14.31 -20.64
C TYR A 238 -4.27 -15.33 -21.74
N ALA A 239 -5.21 -16.23 -21.50
CA ALA A 239 -5.49 -17.37 -22.38
C ALA A 239 -6.23 -16.96 -23.68
N ASN A 240 -6.99 -15.86 -23.65
CA ASN A 240 -7.70 -15.37 -24.83
C ASN A 240 -6.77 -14.49 -25.69
N GLN A 241 -6.10 -15.12 -26.66
CA GLN A 241 -5.20 -14.48 -27.63
C GLN A 241 -5.88 -13.43 -28.54
N GLU A 242 -7.21 -13.30 -28.49
CA GLU A 242 -7.96 -12.24 -29.18
C GLU A 242 -8.20 -11.02 -28.27
N GLY A 243 -7.14 -10.45 -27.69
CA GLY A 243 -7.20 -9.15 -27.02
C GLY A 243 -8.12 -9.04 -25.79
N GLY A 244 -8.42 -10.13 -25.08
CA GLY A 244 -9.47 -10.20 -24.04
C GLY A 244 -9.57 -8.99 -23.07
N ILE A 245 -8.66 -8.90 -22.09
CA ILE A 245 -8.69 -7.82 -21.09
C ILE A 245 -8.23 -6.46 -21.65
N GLN A 246 -7.35 -6.46 -22.65
CA GLN A 246 -6.85 -5.23 -23.26
C GLN A 246 -7.95 -4.49 -24.04
N ARG A 247 -8.70 -5.22 -24.87
CA ARG A 247 -9.90 -4.68 -25.55
C ARG A 247 -10.92 -4.21 -24.54
N LEU A 248 -11.17 -4.98 -23.48
CA LEU A 248 -12.06 -4.51 -22.42
C LEU A 248 -11.59 -3.18 -21.82
N VAL A 249 -10.29 -3.05 -21.56
CA VAL A 249 -9.69 -1.84 -20.98
C VAL A 249 -9.87 -0.64 -21.91
N GLU A 250 -9.54 -0.82 -23.19
CA GLU A 250 -9.61 0.20 -24.24
C GLU A 250 -11.06 0.59 -24.56
N GLU A 251 -11.92 -0.38 -24.86
CA GLU A 251 -13.33 -0.16 -25.23
C GLU A 251 -14.14 0.42 -24.06
N SER A 252 -13.80 0.05 -22.83
CA SER A 252 -14.46 0.60 -21.64
C SER A 252 -13.87 1.94 -21.19
N GLY A 253 -12.72 2.37 -21.74
CA GLY A 253 -12.08 3.63 -21.43
C GLY A 253 -11.60 3.73 -19.96
N TYR A 254 -10.99 2.68 -19.42
CA TYR A 254 -10.38 2.77 -18.09
C TYR A 254 -9.13 3.66 -18.13
N SER A 255 -9.08 4.66 -17.26
CA SER A 255 -7.92 5.56 -17.15
C SER A 255 -6.86 5.02 -16.18
N VAL A 256 -7.25 4.11 -15.29
CA VAL A 256 -6.36 3.48 -14.29
C VAL A 256 -6.62 1.99 -14.21
N VAL A 257 -5.55 1.21 -14.18
CA VAL A 257 -5.60 -0.21 -13.82
C VAL A 257 -4.76 -0.45 -12.56
N VAL A 258 -5.37 -1.08 -11.57
CA VAL A 258 -4.78 -1.40 -10.27
C VAL A 258 -4.56 -2.90 -10.16
N LEU A 259 -3.30 -3.33 -10.10
CA LEU A 259 -2.89 -4.74 -10.07
C LEU A 259 -2.52 -5.16 -8.64
N LEU A 260 -3.32 -6.03 -8.03
CA LEU A 260 -3.18 -6.43 -6.63
C LEU A 260 -3.11 -7.96 -6.48
N GLY A 261 -1.92 -8.47 -6.22
CA GLY A 261 -1.69 -9.91 -6.13
C GLY A 261 -0.22 -10.23 -5.85
N SER A 262 0.18 -11.47 -6.12
CA SER A 262 1.60 -11.83 -6.05
C SER A 262 2.39 -11.22 -7.20
N ASP A 263 3.72 -11.16 -7.05
CA ASP A 263 4.62 -10.62 -8.08
C ASP A 263 4.44 -11.33 -9.42
N TYR A 264 4.21 -12.64 -9.41
CA TYR A 264 3.93 -13.39 -10.63
C TYR A 264 2.78 -12.79 -11.44
N TYR A 265 1.61 -12.57 -10.80
CA TYR A 265 0.43 -12.05 -11.51
C TYR A 265 0.59 -10.59 -11.92
N ILE A 266 1.26 -9.79 -11.10
CA ILE A 266 1.56 -8.39 -11.44
C ILE A 266 2.48 -8.32 -12.66
N GLU A 267 3.54 -9.11 -12.69
CA GLU A 267 4.49 -9.11 -13.80
C GLU A 267 3.90 -9.73 -15.06
N GLU A 268 3.06 -10.76 -14.98
CA GLU A 268 2.31 -11.25 -16.15
C GLU A 268 1.34 -10.19 -16.68
N ALA A 269 0.61 -9.48 -15.82
CA ALA A 269 -0.29 -8.39 -16.23
C ALA A 269 0.47 -7.21 -16.86
N LYS A 270 1.65 -6.87 -16.35
CA LYS A 270 2.51 -5.81 -16.92
C LYS A 270 3.04 -6.11 -18.32
N LYS A 271 3.05 -7.38 -18.77
CA LYS A 271 3.43 -7.72 -20.15
C LYS A 271 2.37 -7.34 -21.17
N LEU A 272 1.14 -7.08 -20.73
CA LEU A 272 0.06 -6.61 -21.58
C LEU A 272 0.31 -5.14 -21.97
N GLU A 273 -0.12 -4.77 -23.16
CA GLU A 273 -0.21 -3.37 -23.59
C GLU A 273 -1.44 -2.73 -22.95
N TRP A 274 -1.22 -1.63 -22.23
CA TRP A 274 -2.26 -0.88 -21.50
C TRP A 274 -2.54 0.51 -22.10
N GLY A 275 -1.96 0.81 -23.28
CA GLY A 275 -2.06 2.13 -23.91
C GLY A 275 -1.62 3.26 -22.97
N ASP A 276 -2.43 4.32 -22.88
CA ASP A 276 -2.21 5.49 -22.01
C ASP A 276 -2.69 5.28 -20.56
N THR A 277 -3.12 4.07 -20.21
CA THR A 277 -3.65 3.75 -18.88
C THR A 277 -2.58 3.86 -17.81
N VAL A 278 -2.91 4.51 -16.70
CA VAL A 278 -2.02 4.56 -15.54
C VAL A 278 -2.06 3.23 -14.80
N LEU A 279 -0.89 2.60 -14.67
CA LEU A 279 -0.74 1.40 -13.84
C LEU A 279 -0.41 1.76 -12.39
N VAL A 280 -1.17 1.18 -11.47
CA VAL A 280 -0.91 1.13 -10.03
C VAL A 280 -0.78 -0.33 -9.63
N HIS A 281 0.16 -0.69 -8.76
CA HIS A 281 0.28 -2.08 -8.32
C HIS A 281 0.77 -2.21 -6.88
N SER A 282 0.55 -3.37 -6.26
CA SER A 282 1.08 -3.60 -4.91
C SER A 282 2.60 -3.66 -4.89
N ASN A 283 3.18 -3.09 -3.84
CA ASN A 283 4.60 -3.21 -3.53
C ASN A 283 4.81 -4.41 -2.61
N ASN A 284 5.21 -5.54 -3.18
CA ASN A 284 5.44 -6.77 -2.43
C ASN A 284 6.91 -6.95 -2.02
N SER A 285 7.70 -5.88 -1.99
CA SER A 285 9.10 -5.94 -1.54
C SER A 285 9.20 -6.60 -0.16
N HIS A 286 10.31 -7.29 0.12
CA HIS A 286 10.56 -7.84 1.44
C HIS A 286 10.88 -6.71 2.44
N ILE A 287 9.86 -6.24 3.18
CA ILE A 287 10.01 -5.15 4.15
C ILE A 287 10.25 -5.72 5.56
N CYS A 288 11.33 -5.24 6.21
CA CYS A 288 11.66 -5.57 7.60
C CYS A 288 11.50 -4.36 8.53
N CYS A 289 12.33 -3.31 8.40
CA CYS A 289 12.23 -2.17 9.32
C CYS A 289 11.10 -1.17 8.97
N GLY A 290 10.74 -1.04 7.69
CA GLY A 290 9.85 0.03 7.19
C GLY A 290 10.45 1.43 7.16
N GLU A 291 11.66 1.62 7.69
CA GLU A 291 12.30 2.93 7.87
C GLU A 291 13.43 3.25 6.88
N GLY A 292 13.73 2.31 5.97
CA GLY A 292 14.84 2.44 5.01
C GLY A 292 16.22 2.20 5.62
N ILE A 293 16.30 1.53 6.77
CA ILE A 293 17.56 1.34 7.51
C ILE A 293 18.23 0.01 7.13
N CYS A 294 17.49 -1.11 7.21
CA CYS A 294 18.10 -2.45 7.17
C CYS A 294 18.44 -3.00 5.77
N GLY A 295 18.02 -2.33 4.69
CA GLY A 295 18.29 -2.77 3.32
C GLY A 295 17.48 -3.98 2.81
N ALA A 296 16.58 -4.57 3.61
CA ALA A 296 15.80 -5.75 3.18
C ALA A 296 14.94 -5.51 1.92
N CYS A 297 14.36 -4.32 1.80
CA CYS A 297 13.50 -3.93 0.67
C CYS A 297 14.29 -3.25 -0.45
N THR A 298 15.58 -3.55 -0.59
CA THR A 298 16.45 -2.89 -1.57
C THR A 298 16.16 -3.40 -2.96
N ARG A 299 15.99 -2.47 -3.90
CA ARG A 299 15.95 -2.74 -5.33
C ARG A 299 17.11 -1.99 -6.01
N VAL A 300 17.73 -2.61 -6.99
CA VAL A 300 18.80 -2.00 -7.79
C VAL A 300 18.32 -1.96 -9.25
N ASP A 301 18.49 -0.81 -9.91
CA ASP A 301 18.19 -0.70 -11.34
C ASP A 301 19.41 -1.06 -12.21
N GLU A 302 19.21 -1.00 -13.53
CA GLU A 302 20.23 -1.32 -14.54
C GLU A 302 21.46 -0.39 -14.50
N ASN A 303 21.33 0.79 -13.88
CA ASN A 303 22.42 1.74 -13.71
C ASN A 303 23.13 1.58 -12.35
N GLY A 304 22.77 0.55 -11.57
CA GLY A 304 23.33 0.33 -10.24
C GLY A 304 22.75 1.25 -9.16
N LYS A 305 21.69 2.01 -9.46
CA LYS A 305 21.08 2.91 -8.46
C LYS A 305 20.21 2.12 -7.50
N VAL A 306 20.37 2.43 -6.21
CA VAL A 306 19.76 1.73 -5.09
C VAL A 306 18.48 2.43 -4.63
N TYR A 307 17.40 1.69 -4.48
CA TYR A 307 16.09 2.16 -4.06
C TYR A 307 15.63 1.45 -2.79
N LYS A 308 15.12 2.22 -1.83
CA LYS A 308 14.59 1.71 -0.55
C LYS A 308 13.07 1.63 -0.65
N MET A 309 12.54 0.49 -1.11
CA MET A 309 11.12 0.35 -1.49
C MET A 309 10.11 0.58 -0.35
N CYS A 310 10.53 0.50 0.92
CA CYS A 310 9.67 0.87 2.05
C CYS A 310 9.52 2.38 2.29
N LYS A 311 10.29 3.20 1.57
CA LYS A 311 10.33 4.66 1.71
C LYS A 311 10.02 5.40 0.41
N CYS A 312 9.91 4.69 -0.70
CA CYS A 312 9.65 5.32 -1.98
C CYS A 312 8.74 4.47 -2.87
N ASN A 313 8.01 5.18 -3.72
CA ASN A 313 7.37 4.62 -4.89
C ASN A 313 8.19 5.01 -6.12
N LEU A 314 8.31 4.08 -7.06
CA LEU A 314 9.01 4.33 -8.30
C LEU A 314 8.02 4.80 -9.36
N ALA A 315 8.25 5.99 -9.91
CA ALA A 315 7.51 6.41 -11.08
C ALA A 315 8.14 5.71 -12.31
N GLN A 316 7.43 4.74 -12.88
CA GLN A 316 7.72 4.27 -14.22
C GLN A 316 7.38 5.41 -15.21
N ARG A 317 8.28 5.70 -16.16
CA ARG A 317 7.92 6.50 -17.33
C ARG A 317 7.05 5.66 -18.23
#